data_AF-A0A8T5AI50-F1
#
_entry.id   AF-A0A8T5AI50-F1
#
_cell.length_a   1.000
_cell.length_b   1.000
_cell.length_c   1.000
_cell.angle_alpha   90.00
_cell.angle_beta   90.00
_cell.angle_gamma   90.00
#
_symmetry.space_group_name_H-M   'P 1'
#
loop_
_entity.id
_entity.type
_entity.pdbx_description
1 polymer ?
#
loop_
_entity_poly.entity_id
_entity_poly.type
_entity_poly.pdbx_seq_one_letter_code
_entity_poly.pdbx_strand_id
1 'polypeptide(L)' 'MVKISKEVLETITGGFLLVAGFALSFLMVIDILEKHISLSILAFSLSFAGLLIGFHGIYGLVILRRKG' A
#
# COMPACT_ATOMS: atom_id res chain seq x y z
N MET A 1 -19.69 -13.53 12.92
CA MET A 1 -19.33 -12.24 12.29
C MET A 1 -17.86 -11.97 12.61
N VAL A 2 -16.95 -12.14 11.65
CA VAL A 2 -15.51 -11.92 11.86
C VAL A 2 -15.30 -10.42 12.07
N LYS A 3 -14.96 -9.99 13.30
CA LYS A 3 -14.54 -8.60 13.56
C LYS A 3 -13.13 -8.44 13.01
N ILE A 4 -13.02 -7.95 11.77
CA ILE A 4 -11.73 -7.51 11.22
C ILE A 4 -11.26 -6.34 12.08
N SER A 5 -10.06 -6.46 12.65
CA SER A 5 -9.46 -5.38 13.44
C SER A 5 -9.01 -4.25 12.50
N LYS A 6 -9.04 -3.01 12.98
CA LYS A 6 -8.70 -1.83 12.15
C LYS A 6 -7.28 -1.95 11.59
N GLU A 7 -6.38 -2.51 12.37
CA GLU A 7 -4.98 -2.71 12.01
C GLU A 7 -4.83 -3.70 10.85
N VAL A 8 -5.63 -4.78 10.84
CA VAL A 8 -5.67 -5.73 9.72
C VAL A 8 -6.20 -5.05 8.45
N LEU A 9 -7.24 -4.22 8.58
CA LEU A 9 -7.79 -3.48 7.44
C LEU A 9 -6.77 -2.48 6.88
N GLU A 10 -6.03 -1.78 7.73
CA GLU A 10 -4.95 -0.87 7.35
C GLU A 10 -3.81 -1.62 6.66
N THR A 11 -3.37 -2.77 7.17
CA THR A 11 -2.35 -3.59 6.51
C THR A 11 -2.79 -4.06 5.12
N ILE A 12 -4.04 -4.52 4.98
CA ILE A 12 -4.59 -4.94 3.68
C ILE A 12 -4.67 -3.75 2.72
N THR A 13 -5.17 -2.62 3.18
CA THR A 13 -5.31 -1.39 2.38
C THR A 13 -3.95 -0.89 1.93
N GLY A 14 -2.97 -0.86 2.84
CA GLY A 14 -1.59 -0.48 2.54
C GLY A 14 -0.94 -1.42 1.52
N GLY A 15 -1.11 -2.73 1.69
CA GLY A 15 -0.65 -3.73 0.74
C GLY A 15 -1.27 -3.55 -0.65
N PHE A 16 -2.57 -3.28 -0.72
CA PHE A 16 -3.27 -3.05 -1.99
C PHE A 16 -2.74 -1.80 -2.72
N LEU A 17 -2.54 -0.70 -1.99
CA LEU A 17 -1.96 0.53 -2.53
C LEU A 17 -0.54 0.32 -3.08
N LEU A 18 0.26 -0.48 -2.38
CA LEU A 18 1.60 -0.89 -2.80
C LEU A 18 1.56 -1.68 -4.11
N VAL A 19 0.68 -2.69 -4.19
CA VAL A 19 0.53 -3.52 -5.41
C VAL A 19 0.01 -2.67 -6.56
N ALA A 20 -0.94 -1.76 -6.33
CA ALA A 20 -1.46 -0.86 -7.36
C ALA A 20 -0.38 0.10 -7.88
N GLY A 21 0.40 0.72 -6.98
CA GLY A 21 1.51 1.61 -7.36
C GLY A 21 2.63 0.87 -8.10
N PHE A 22 2.94 -0.36 -7.68
CA PHE A 22 3.87 -1.24 -8.39
C PHE A 22 3.34 -1.63 -9.78
N ALA A 23 2.07 -2.05 -9.89
CA ALA A 23 1.47 -2.42 -11.16
C ALA A 23 1.46 -1.25 -12.15
N LEU A 24 1.13 -0.03 -11.69
CA LEU A 24 1.22 1.18 -12.51
C LEU A 24 2.65 1.44 -12.99
N SER A 25 3.63 1.35 -12.08
CA SER A 25 5.05 1.47 -12.44
C SER A 25 5.47 0.41 -13.46
N PHE A 26 5.02 -0.83 -13.28
CA PHE A 26 5.33 -1.94 -14.17
C PHE A 26 4.73 -1.74 -15.57
N LEU A 27 3.46 -1.32 -15.66
CA LEU A 27 2.78 -1.02 -16.92
C LEU A 27 3.47 0.10 -17.73
N MET A 28 4.02 1.10 -17.03
CA MET A 28 4.85 2.14 -17.67
C MET A 28 6.20 1.59 -18.16
N VAL A 29 6.80 0.64 -17.44
CA VAL A 29 8.08 0.04 -17.84
C VAL A 29 7.95 -0.82 -19.10
N ILE A 30 6.84 -1.55 -19.24
CA ILE A 30 6.58 -2.40 -20.43
C ILE A 30 5.91 -1.64 -21.59
N ASP A 31 5.88 -0.30 -21.52
CA ASP A 31 5.35 0.59 -22.56
C ASP A 31 3.87 0.33 -22.94
N ILE A 32 3.10 -0.32 -22.05
CA ILE A 32 1.63 -0.43 -22.20
C ILE A 32 0.94 0.90 -21.87
N LEU A 33 1.54 1.67 -20.94
CA LEU A 33 1.02 2.95 -20.50
C LEU A 33 2.07 4.04 -20.77
N GLU A 34 1.66 5.11 -21.45
CA GLU A 34 2.58 6.18 -21.86
C GLU A 34 3.20 6.87 -20.63
N LYS A 35 4.52 7.06 -20.68
CA LYS A 35 5.31 7.50 -19.54
C LYS A 35 5.15 9.01 -19.36
N HIS A 36 4.26 9.41 -18.46
CA HIS A 36 4.14 10.80 -18.05
C HIS A 36 4.70 11.01 -16.63
N ILE A 37 5.32 12.17 -16.41
CA ILE A 37 5.82 12.58 -15.10
C ILE A 37 4.69 12.53 -14.05
N SER A 38 3.48 12.97 -14.40
CA SER A 38 2.30 12.92 -13.53
C SER A 38 1.94 11.49 -13.10
N LEU A 39 1.98 10.54 -14.04
CA LEU A 39 1.71 9.13 -13.77
C LEU A 39 2.81 8.49 -12.91
N SER A 40 4.07 8.86 -13.14
CA SER A 40 5.20 8.42 -12.33
C SER A 40 5.10 8.91 -10.88
N ILE A 41 4.74 10.19 -10.70
CA ILE A 41 4.48 10.78 -9.38
C ILE A 41 3.31 10.05 -8.71
N LEU A 42 2.23 9.77 -9.43
CA LEU A 42 1.06 9.09 -8.89
C LEU A 42 1.37 7.65 -8.45
N ALA A 43 2.12 6.89 -9.26
CA ALA A 43 2.56 5.54 -8.92
C ALA A 43 3.48 5.53 -7.69
N PHE A 44 4.38 6.51 -7.59
CA PHE A 44 5.22 6.72 -6.42
C PHE A 44 4.40 7.07 -5.18
N SER A 45 3.48 8.04 -5.27
CA SER A 45 2.62 8.45 -4.17
C SER A 45 1.73 7.32 -3.67
N LEU A 46 1.16 6.50 -4.57
CA LEU A 46 0.41 5.29 -4.22
C LEU A 46 1.27 4.29 -3.44
N SER A 47 2.48 4.01 -3.95
CA SER A 47 3.40 3.08 -3.30
C SER A 47 3.85 3.60 -1.92
N PHE A 48 4.12 4.90 -1.82
CA PHE A 48 4.53 5.54 -0.57
C PHE A 48 3.40 5.58 0.47
N ALA A 49 2.18 5.93 0.05
CA ALA A 49 1.01 5.87 0.91
C ALA A 49 0.71 4.43 1.35
N GLY A 50 0.83 3.47 0.45
CA GLY A 50 0.69 2.04 0.74
C GLY A 50 1.70 1.54 1.77
N LEU A 51 2.96 1.94 1.65
CA LEU A 51 4.00 1.65 2.64
C LEU A 51 3.67 2.27 4.01
N LEU A 52 3.30 3.55 4.06
CA LEU A 52 3.00 4.22 5.33
C LEU A 52 1.81 3.57 6.05
N ILE A 53 0.70 3.36 5.34
CA ILE A 53 -0.51 2.75 5.91
C ILE A 53 -0.25 1.29 6.28
N GLY A 54 0.46 0.55 5.42
CA GLY A 54 0.82 -0.84 5.67
C GLY A 54 1.69 -0.99 6.92
N PHE A 55 2.74 -0.17 7.05
CA PHE A 55 3.58 -0.14 8.24
C PHE A 55 2.82 0.30 9.48
N HIS A 56 1.90 1.26 9.37
CA HIS A 56 1.07 1.68 10.49
C HIS A 56 0.23 0.52 11.03
N GLY A 57 -0.45 -0.22 10.14
CA GLY A 57 -1.23 -1.40 10.53
C GLY A 57 -0.36 -2.51 11.14
N ILE A 58 0.81 -2.78 10.55
CA ILE A 58 1.76 -3.78 11.10
C ILE A 58 2.26 -3.35 12.48
N TYR A 59 2.62 -2.08 12.65
CA TYR A 59 3.09 -1.54 13.93
C TYR A 59 1.99 -1.62 15.00
N GLY A 60 0.75 -1.27 14.63
CA GLY A 60 -0.43 -1.44 15.47
C GLY A 60 -0.61 -2.89 15.92
N LEU A 61 -0.53 -3.85 14.99
CA LEU A 61 -0.60 -5.28 15.29
C LEU A 61 0.52 -5.75 16.23
N VAL A 62 1.77 -5.34 15.99
CA VAL A 62 2.93 -5.71 16.83
C VAL A 62 2.78 -5.14 18.25
N ILE A 63 2.32 -3.90 18.40
CA ILE A 63 2.05 -3.29 19.71
C ILE A 63 0.91 -4.00 20.43
N LEU A 64 -0.21 -4.29 19.74
CA LEU A 64 -1.35 -4.97 20.33
C LEU A 64 -0.93 -6.34 20.87
N ARG A 65 -0.10 -7.06 20.10
CA ARG A 65 0.42 -8.38 20.46
C ARG A 65 1.44 -8.35 21.60
N ARG A 66 2.09 -7.20 21.87
CA ARG A 66 2.99 -7.01 23.02
C ARG A 66 2.26 -6.67 24.33
N LYS A 67 1.03 -6.16 24.25
CA LYS A 67 0.24 -5.77 25.42
C LYS A 67 -0.79 -6.82 25.86
N GLY A 68 -0.99 -7.88 25.06
CA GLY A 68 -1.88 -9.00 25.35
C GLY A 68 -1.19 -10.16 26.04
#